data_AF-A0A1K0IWA5-F1
#
_entry.id   AF-A0A1K0IWA5-F1
#
_cell.length_a   1.000
_cell.length_b   1.000
_cell.length_c   1.000
_cell.angle_alpha   90.00
_cell.angle_beta   90.00
_cell.angle_gamma   90.00
#
_symmetry.space_group_name_H-M   'P 1'
#
loop_
_entity.id
_entity.type
_entity.pdbx_description
1 polymer ?
#
loop_
_entity_poly.entity_id
_entity_poly.type
_entity_poly.pdbx_seq_one_letter_code
_entity_poly.pdbx_strand_id
1 'polypeptide(L)'
;MLYPVHIEPGDATHAHGISFPDFPGCFSAADDWADIPANAQEAVEAHFADGEPIPEPSGLERWLRHPEYEGGVWMLVDIDLSRVNTRAVRVNISLPERLVQAIDDAAKSRHMSRSAFLALAAQHEMESH
;
A
#
# COMPACT_ATOMS: atom_id res chain seq x y z
N MET A 1 4.00 7.24 0.52
CA MET A 1 4.48 8.08 -0.59
C MET A 1 3.31 8.89 -1.13
N LEU A 2 3.51 10.16 -1.50
CA LEU A 2 2.43 11.04 -1.97
C LEU A 2 2.13 10.82 -3.45
N TYR A 3 0.90 10.39 -3.77
CA TYR A 3 0.41 10.25 -5.13
C TYR A 3 -0.63 11.33 -5.45
N PRO A 4 -0.62 11.90 -6.68
CA PRO A 4 -1.71 12.75 -7.14
C PRO A 4 -2.96 11.92 -7.38
N VAL A 5 -4.06 12.31 -6.77
CA VAL A 5 -5.37 11.68 -6.92
C VAL A 5 -6.35 12.73 -7.43
N HIS A 6 -7.09 12.38 -8.47
CA HIS A 6 -8.16 13.21 -8.99
C HIS A 6 -9.47 12.82 -8.31
N ILE A 7 -10.19 13.84 -7.85
CA ILE A 7 -11.47 13.68 -7.17
C ILE A 7 -12.54 14.37 -8.00
N GLU A 8 -13.56 13.61 -8.40
CA GLU A 8 -14.80 14.15 -8.96
C GLU A 8 -15.75 14.43 -7.79
N PRO A 9 -16.07 15.71 -7.49
CA PRO A 9 -16.93 16.02 -6.35
C PRO A 9 -18.33 15.44 -6.55
N GLY A 10 -18.75 14.61 -5.59
CA GLY A 10 -20.13 14.16 -5.47
C GLY A 10 -21.06 15.23 -4.89
N ASP A 11 -22.27 14.80 -4.54
CA ASP A 11 -23.32 15.63 -3.95
C ASP A 11 -24.06 14.87 -2.84
N ALA A 12 -25.19 15.41 -2.37
CA ALA A 12 -25.98 14.79 -1.29
C ALA A 12 -26.50 13.37 -1.60
N THR A 13 -26.44 12.92 -2.85
CA THR A 13 -26.92 11.63 -3.33
C THR A 13 -25.87 10.82 -4.10
N HIS A 14 -24.69 11.38 -4.33
CA HIS A 14 -23.60 10.76 -5.07
C HIS A 14 -22.29 10.89 -4.30
N ALA A 15 -21.55 9.79 -4.17
CA ALA A 15 -20.22 9.79 -3.56
C ALA A 15 -19.21 10.60 -4.41
N HIS A 16 -18.14 11.05 -3.76
CA HIS A 16 -16.95 11.58 -4.43
C HIS A 16 -16.23 10.47 -5.19
N GLY A 17 -16.08 10.62 -6.50
CA GLY A 17 -15.32 9.68 -7.32
C GLY A 17 -13.81 9.91 -7.14
N ILE A 18 -13.04 8.83 -7.03
CA ILE A 18 -11.59 8.86 -6.79
C ILE A 18 -10.89 8.12 -7.93
N SER A 19 -9.99 8.78 -8.65
CA SER A 19 -9.20 8.17 -9.72
C SER A 19 -7.70 8.48 -9.59
N PHE A 20 -6.89 7.53 -10.07
CA PHE A 20 -5.44 7.54 -9.91
C PHE A 20 -4.76 7.58 -11.27
N PRO A 21 -4.22 8.73 -11.71
CA PRO A 21 -3.52 8.82 -12.99
C PRO A 21 -2.32 7.87 -13.11
N ASP A 22 -1.66 7.59 -11.98
CA ASP A 22 -0.51 6.69 -11.92
C ASP A 22 -0.91 5.21 -11.87
N PHE A 23 -2.17 4.90 -11.55
CA PHE A 23 -2.71 3.53 -11.49
C PHE A 23 -3.94 3.39 -12.41
N PRO A 24 -3.74 3.35 -13.74
CA PRO A 24 -4.86 3.24 -14.68
C PRO A 24 -5.74 2.03 -14.37
N GLY A 25 -7.05 2.25 -14.22
CA GLY A 25 -8.00 1.19 -13.85
C GLY A 25 -8.22 1.02 -12.34
N CYS A 26 -7.46 1.72 -11.49
CA CYS A 26 -7.74 1.84 -10.07
C CYS A 26 -8.74 2.98 -9.86
N PHE A 27 -9.84 2.68 -9.18
CA PHE A 27 -10.88 3.64 -8.83
C PHE A 27 -11.39 3.37 -7.43
N SER A 28 -11.84 4.43 -6.77
CA SER A 28 -12.51 4.34 -5.48
C SER A 28 -13.61 5.39 -5.39
N ALA A 29 -14.35 5.39 -4.29
CA ALA A 29 -15.31 6.45 -4.00
C ALA A 29 -15.42 6.67 -2.49
N ALA A 30 -15.82 7.85 -2.07
CA ALA A 30 -16.04 8.18 -0.67
C ALA A 30 -17.27 9.09 -0.51
N ASP A 31 -18.10 8.83 0.50
CA ASP A 31 -19.26 9.69 0.79
C ASP A 31 -18.82 11.02 1.42
N ASP A 32 -17.79 10.97 2.27
CA ASP A 32 -17.20 12.15 2.92
C ASP A 32 -15.76 12.41 2.48
N TRP A 33 -15.37 13.69 2.40
CA TRP A 33 -14.00 14.10 2.06
C TRP A 33 -12.93 13.52 2.99
N ALA A 34 -13.29 13.28 4.26
CA ALA A 34 -12.39 12.73 5.26
C ALA A 34 -12.03 11.27 5.00
N ASP A 35 -12.87 10.53 4.27
CA ASP A 35 -12.69 9.11 4.00
C ASP A 35 -11.85 8.84 2.74
N ILE A 36 -11.67 9.86 1.89
CA ILE A 36 -10.89 9.76 0.65
C ILE A 36 -9.50 9.13 0.86
N PRO A 37 -8.68 9.55 1.84
CA PRO A 37 -7.36 8.96 2.03
C PRO A 37 -7.41 7.47 2.38
N ALA A 38 -8.34 7.06 3.24
CA ALA A 38 -8.50 5.66 3.64
C ALA A 38 -8.99 4.80 2.47
N ASN A 39 -10.03 5.25 1.78
CA ASN A 39 -10.62 4.56 0.64
C ASN A 39 -9.64 4.50 -0.55
N ALA A 40 -8.76 5.50 -0.68
CA ALA A 40 -7.71 5.50 -1.67
C ALA A 40 -6.63 4.46 -1.35
N GLN A 41 -6.18 4.38 -0.10
CA GLN A 41 -5.24 3.35 0.36
C GLN A 41 -5.79 1.94 0.10
N GLU A 42 -7.04 1.67 0.47
CA GLU A 42 -7.68 0.37 0.26
C GLU A 42 -7.77 0.00 -1.22
N ALA A 43 -8.13 0.96 -2.07
CA ALA A 43 -8.20 0.74 -3.52
C ALA A 43 -6.83 0.39 -4.11
N VAL A 44 -5.75 1.04 -3.66
CA VAL A 44 -4.39 0.70 -4.10
C VAL A 44 -3.95 -0.67 -3.59
N GLU A 45 -4.23 -1.00 -2.33
CA GLU A 45 -3.96 -2.35 -1.79
C GLU A 45 -4.67 -3.44 -2.59
N ALA A 46 -5.94 -3.23 -2.92
CA ALA A 46 -6.70 -4.17 -3.73
C ALA A 46 -6.19 -4.27 -5.17
N HIS A 47 -5.83 -3.15 -5.79
CA HIS A 47 -5.35 -3.09 -7.17
C HIS A 47 -4.01 -3.82 -7.36
N PHE A 48 -3.12 -3.76 -6.37
CA PHE A 48 -1.80 -4.40 -6.41
C PHE A 48 -1.70 -5.67 -5.56
N ALA A 49 -2.84 -6.28 -5.19
CA ALA A 49 -2.86 -7.47 -4.34
C ALA A 49 -2.03 -8.64 -4.89
N ASP A 50 -1.93 -8.76 -6.21
CA ASP A 50 -1.15 -9.81 -6.91
C ASP A 50 0.36 -9.52 -6.97
N GLY A 51 0.83 -8.42 -6.34
CA GLY A 51 2.25 -8.10 -6.21
C GLY A 51 2.88 -7.49 -7.47
N GLU A 52 2.06 -6.87 -8.32
CA GLU A 52 2.58 -6.09 -9.46
C GLU A 52 3.45 -4.93 -8.96
N PRO A 53 4.48 -4.52 -9.74
CA PRO A 53 5.32 -3.38 -9.36
C PRO A 53 4.48 -2.09 -9.28
N ILE A 54 4.57 -1.41 -8.15
CA ILE A 54 3.87 -0.14 -7.94
C ILE A 54 4.67 0.97 -8.66
N PRO A 55 4.06 1.74 -9.57
CA PRO A 55 4.70 2.88 -10.22
C PRO A 55 5.13 3.96 -9.22
N GLU A 56 6.22 4.65 -9.51
CA GLU A 56 6.61 5.87 -8.78
C GLU A 56 5.57 6.98 -9.00
N PRO A 57 5.31 7.84 -8.00
CA PRO A 57 4.36 8.92 -8.12
C PRO A 57 4.81 9.93 -9.17
N SER A 58 3.89 10.32 -10.03
CA SER A 58 4.08 11.42 -10.95
C SER A 58 4.03 12.76 -10.24
N GLY A 59 4.69 13.77 -10.83
CA GLY A 59 4.50 15.16 -10.42
C GLY A 59 3.10 15.65 -10.81
N LEU A 60 2.39 16.27 -9.86
CA LEU A 60 1.03 16.77 -10.05
C LEU A 60 0.91 17.69 -11.28
N GLU A 61 1.94 18.47 -11.60
CA GLU A 61 2.00 19.40 -12.73
C GLU A 61 1.80 18.71 -14.08
N ARG A 62 2.06 17.40 -14.17
CA ARG A 62 1.81 16.59 -15.37
C ARG A 62 0.31 16.50 -15.69
N TRP A 63 -0.55 16.51 -14.67
CA TRP A 63 -1.96 16.19 -14.81
C TRP A 63 -2.90 17.38 -14.68
N LEU A 64 -2.46 18.48 -14.07
CA LEU A 64 -3.27 19.69 -13.83
C LEU A 64 -4.01 20.24 -15.07
N ARG A 65 -3.50 19.99 -16.29
CA ARG A 65 -4.09 20.47 -17.55
C ARG A 65 -4.50 19.35 -18.49
N HIS A 66 -4.57 18.11 -17.99
CA HIS A 66 -4.94 16.98 -18.81
C HIS A 66 -6.47 16.95 -19.01
N PRO A 67 -6.98 16.85 -20.26
CA PRO A 67 -8.42 16.96 -20.54
C PRO A 67 -9.30 15.90 -19.85
N GLU A 68 -8.72 14.75 -19.51
CA GLU A 68 -9.42 13.65 -18.82
C GLU A 68 -9.83 14.00 -17.39
N TYR A 69 -9.18 14.99 -16.78
CA TYR A 69 -9.37 15.38 -15.38
C TYR A 69 -10.01 16.76 -15.25
N GLU A 70 -10.80 17.17 -16.25
CA GLU A 70 -11.53 18.43 -16.22
C GLU A 70 -12.71 18.37 -15.24
N GLY A 71 -12.88 19.44 -14.44
CA GLY A 71 -14.04 19.60 -13.56
C GLY A 71 -13.91 18.99 -12.17
N GLY A 72 -12.83 18.24 -11.89
CA GLY A 72 -12.54 17.74 -10.54
C GLY A 72 -11.54 18.58 -9.74
N VAL A 73 -11.12 18.03 -8.61
CA VAL A 73 -10.10 18.61 -7.72
C VAL A 73 -8.96 17.64 -7.51
N TRP A 74 -7.78 18.17 -7.18
CA TRP A 74 -6.59 17.37 -6.95
C TRP A 74 -6.27 17.28 -5.47
N MET A 75 -5.88 16.08 -5.02
CA MET A 75 -5.39 15.81 -3.68
C MET A 75 -4.09 15.01 -3.77
N LEU A 76 -3.11 15.34 -2.93
CA LEU A 76 -1.95 14.47 -2.71
C LEU A 76 -2.30 13.53 -1.57
N VAL A 77 -2.40 12.24 -1.86
CA VAL A 77 -2.73 11.21 -0.87
C VAL A 77 -1.46 10.43 -0.54
N ASP A 78 -1.18 10.28 0.76
CA ASP A 78 -0.07 9.45 1.22
C ASP A 78 -0.47 7.97 1.20
N ILE A 79 0.10 7.23 0.27
CA ILE A 79 -0.10 5.79 0.15
C ILE A 79 1.05 5.06 0.83
N ASP A 80 0.73 4.26 1.85
CA ASP A 80 1.69 3.40 2.52
C ASP A 80 1.99 2.17 1.66
N LEU A 81 3.07 2.26 0.88
CA LEU A 81 3.52 1.17 0.02
C LEU A 81 3.95 -0.08 0.80
N SER A 82 4.24 0.02 2.10
CA SER A 82 4.58 -1.16 2.91
C SER A 82 3.37 -2.08 3.12
N ARG A 83 2.15 -1.51 3.10
CA ARG A 83 0.89 -2.25 3.20
C ARG A 83 0.45 -2.85 1.86
N VAL A 84 0.90 -2.27 0.76
CA VAL A 84 0.59 -2.73 -0.61
C VAL A 84 1.58 -3.82 -1.05
N ASN A 85 2.84 -3.71 -0.63
CA ASN A 85 3.90 -4.58 -1.12
C ASN A 85 3.93 -5.92 -0.38
N THR A 86 3.25 -6.92 -0.93
CA THR A 86 3.29 -8.31 -0.46
C THR A 86 4.52 -9.09 -0.95
N ARG A 87 5.39 -8.46 -1.76
CA ARG A 87 6.53 -9.16 -2.35
C ARG A 87 7.59 -9.45 -1.30
N ALA A 88 7.88 -10.73 -1.12
CA ALA A 88 8.99 -11.18 -0.26
C ALA A 88 10.33 -10.60 -0.73
N VAL A 89 10.94 -9.76 0.11
CA VAL A 89 12.31 -9.26 -0.10
C VAL A 89 13.30 -10.26 0.50
N ARG A 90 14.28 -10.71 -0.31
CA ARG A 90 15.38 -11.55 0.19
C ARG A 90 16.39 -10.69 0.92
N VAL A 91 16.62 -10.99 2.20
CA VAL A 91 17.62 -10.34 3.04
C VAL A 91 18.73 -11.34 3.36
N ASN A 92 20.00 -10.95 3.14
CA ASN A 92 21.16 -11.72 3.57
C ASN A 92 21.64 -11.17 4.92
N ILE A 93 21.56 -11.97 5.97
CA ILE A 93 21.95 -11.59 7.33
C ILE A 93 22.93 -12.59 7.95
N SER A 94 23.76 -12.12 8.88
CA SER A 94 24.62 -12.97 9.70
C SER A 94 24.02 -13.11 11.09
N LEU A 95 23.84 -14.35 11.56
CA LEU A 95 23.32 -14.67 12.89
C LEU A 95 24.25 -15.69 13.56
N PRO A 96 24.33 -15.71 14.91
CA PRO A 96 25.04 -16.77 15.62
C PRO A 96 24.49 -18.15 15.26
N GLU A 97 25.38 -19.13 15.03
CA GLU A 97 25.00 -20.49 14.61
C GLU A 97 23.96 -21.13 15.54
N ARG A 98 24.16 -21.01 16.86
CA ARG A 98 23.22 -21.53 17.87
C ARG A 98 21.84 -20.90 17.76
N LEU A 99 21.75 -19.63 17.37
CA LEU A 99 20.47 -18.94 17.18
C LEU A 99 19.77 -19.45 15.93
N VAL A 100 20.50 -19.66 14.83
CA VAL A 100 19.93 -20.25 13.60
C VAL A 100 19.33 -21.62 13.87
N GLN A 101 20.04 -22.47 14.63
CA GLN A 101 19.51 -23.79 15.02
C GLN A 101 18.23 -23.68 15.86
N ALA A 102 18.20 -22.79 16.85
CA ALA A 102 17.02 -22.56 17.68
C ALA A 102 15.82 -22.02 16.87
N ILE A 103 16.06 -21.15 15.89
CA ILE A 103 15.04 -20.66 14.97
C ILE A 103 14.47 -21.81 14.13
N ASP A 104 15.33 -22.67 13.58
CA ASP A 104 14.90 -23.80 12.75
C ASP A 104 14.03 -24.79 13.53
N ASP A 105 14.44 -25.12 14.75
CA ASP A 105 13.69 -26.02 15.63
C ASP A 105 12.32 -25.42 16.00
N ALA A 106 12.30 -24.12 16.34
CA ALA A 106 11.07 -23.42 16.67
C ALA A 106 10.12 -23.31 15.47
N ALA A 107 10.63 -22.93 14.30
CA ALA A 107 9.85 -22.85 13.06
C ALA A 107 9.25 -24.22 12.69
N LYS A 108 10.05 -25.29 12.79
CA LYS A 108 9.61 -26.66 12.53
C LYS A 108 8.50 -27.10 13.50
N SER A 109 8.66 -26.81 14.79
CA SER A 109 7.65 -27.16 15.81
C SER A 109 6.30 -26.47 15.60
N ARG A 110 6.31 -25.32 14.90
CA ARG A 110 5.11 -24.52 14.59
C ARG A 110 4.64 -24.67 13.14
N HIS A 111 5.18 -25.64 12.40
CA HIS A 111 4.84 -25.90 11.00
C HIS A 111 4.98 -24.67 10.07
N MET A 112 6.01 -23.84 10.30
CA MET A 112 6.30 -22.66 9.50
C MET A 112 7.72 -22.69 8.92
N SER A 113 7.97 -21.87 7.90
CA SER A 113 9.32 -21.69 7.36
C SER A 113 10.17 -20.80 8.29
N ARG A 114 11.50 -20.90 8.17
CA ARG A 114 12.45 -20.01 8.88
C ARG A 114 12.11 -18.53 8.66
N SER A 115 11.82 -18.15 7.41
CA SER A 115 11.48 -16.78 7.05
C SER A 115 10.17 -16.32 7.70
N ALA A 116 9.15 -17.17 7.75
CA ALA A 116 7.89 -16.86 8.42
C ALA A 116 8.07 -16.67 9.94
N PHE A 117 8.88 -17.53 10.57
CA PHE A 117 9.20 -17.39 12.00
C PHE A 117 9.91 -16.07 12.29
N LEU A 118 10.92 -15.71 11.48
CA LEU A 118 11.67 -14.47 11.63
C LEU A 118 10.81 -13.23 11.40
N ALA A 119 9.93 -13.27 10.39
CA ALA A 119 8.98 -12.18 10.14
C ALA A 119 8.05 -11.95 11.33
N LEU A 120 7.45 -13.03 11.86
CA LEU A 120 6.57 -12.97 13.03
C LEU A 120 7.30 -12.43 14.27
N ALA A 121 8.52 -12.90 14.51
CA ALA A 121 9.33 -12.42 15.63
C ALA A 121 9.65 -10.92 15.51
N ALA A 122 9.95 -10.43 14.31
CA ALA A 122 10.20 -9.01 14.07
C ALA A 122 8.94 -8.15 14.26
N GLN A 123 7.78 -8.62 13.78
CA GLN A 123 6.49 -7.94 13.98
C GLN A 123 6.16 -7.78 15.46
N HIS A 124 6.24 -8.87 16.23
CA HIS A 124 6.00 -8.82 17.68
C HIS A 124 6.93 -7.85 18.41
N GLU A 125 8.21 -7.80 18.02
CA GLU A 125 9.15 -6.85 18.63
C GLU A 125 8.78 -5.40 18.30
N MET A 126 8.41 -5.09 17.05
CA MET A 126 8.01 -3.74 16.64
C MET A 126 6.71 -3.27 17.30
N GLU A 127 5.77 -4.18 17.57
CA GLU A 127 4.50 -3.87 18.26
C GLU A 127 4.65 -3.71 19.78
N SER A 128 5.75 -4.21 20.35
CA SER A 128 6.00 -4.17 21.79
C SER A 128 6.65 -2.86 22.26
N HIS A 129 6.86 -1.90 21.36
CA HIS A 129 7.38 -0.55 21.62
C HIS A 129 6.31 0.52 21.36
#